data_AF-A0A285SHE1-F1
#
_entry.id   AF-A0A285SHE1-F1
#
_cell.length_a   1.000
_cell.length_b   1.000
_cell.length_c   1.000
_cell.angle_alpha   90.00
_cell.angle_beta   90.00
_cell.angle_gamma   90.00
#
_symmetry.space_group_name_H-M   'P 1'
#
loop_
_entity.id
_entity.type
_entity.pdbx_description
1 polymer ?
#
loop_
_entity_poly.entity_id
_entity_poly.type
_entity_poly.pdbx_seq_one_letter_code
_entity_poly.pdbx_strand_id
1 'polypeptide(L)'
;MLKEVLKLKFIEPKNLKTTKVDWSLPQKTIRLVEHYAEYTGYSEEEVVSQFLNNLLLDTNFKEHIKKKRNNRRILKDLELNENDL
;
A
#
# COMPACT_ATOMS: atom_id res chain seq x y z
N MET A 1 -0.95 -24.97 -20.01
CA MET A 1 -0.13 -23.75 -19.86
C MET A 1 -0.45 -23.15 -18.50
N LEU A 2 0.51 -23.19 -17.57
CA LEU A 2 0.35 -22.60 -16.23
C LEU A 2 0.19 -21.09 -16.37
N LYS A 3 -0.93 -20.54 -15.89
CA LYS A 3 -1.10 -19.09 -15.71
C LYS A 3 -0.09 -18.65 -14.66
N GLU A 4 0.95 -17.93 -15.05
CA GLU A 4 1.74 -17.16 -14.09
C GLU A 4 0.79 -16.17 -13.40
N VAL A 5 0.55 -16.38 -12.11
CA VAL A 5 -0.12 -15.39 -11.28
C VAL A 5 0.89 -14.28 -11.06
N LEU A 6 0.66 -13.12 -11.70
CA LEU A 6 1.43 -11.91 -11.46
C LEU A 6 1.34 -11.57 -9.97
N LYS A 7 2.42 -11.81 -9.23
CA LYS A 7 2.54 -11.38 -7.83
C LYS A 7 2.87 -9.90 -7.80
N LEU A 8 2.17 -9.17 -6.92
CA LEU A 8 2.55 -7.81 -6.58
C LEU A 8 3.99 -7.79 -6.07
N LYS A 9 4.79 -6.83 -6.56
CA LYS A 9 6.14 -6.59 -6.07
C LYS A 9 6.07 -5.52 -4.99
N PHE A 10 6.23 -5.93 -3.74
CA PHE A 10 6.24 -5.02 -2.59
C PHE A 10 7.59 -4.31 -2.46
N ILE A 11 7.57 -3.18 -1.74
CA ILE A 11 8.74 -2.33 -1.57
C ILE A 11 9.56 -2.85 -0.39
N GLU A 12 10.84 -3.12 -0.61
CA GLU A 12 11.74 -3.51 0.47
C GLU A 12 12.13 -2.32 1.36
N PRO A 13 12.24 -2.51 2.68
CA PRO A 13 12.66 -1.46 3.60
C PRO A 13 14.10 -1.02 3.29
N LYS A 14 14.34 0.29 3.30
CA LYS A 14 15.68 0.88 3.19
C LYS A 14 16.14 1.42 4.55
N ASN A 15 17.40 1.19 4.89
CA ASN A 15 18.03 1.78 6.07
C ASN A 15 18.41 3.24 5.78
N LEU A 16 17.47 4.17 5.93
CA LEU A 16 17.73 5.59 5.77
C LEU A 16 17.15 6.40 6.94
N LYS A 17 17.87 7.47 7.31
CA LYS A 17 17.41 8.45 8.30
C LYS A 17 16.13 9.09 7.78
N THR A 18 15.10 9.14 8.63
CA THR A 18 13.79 9.67 8.29
C THR A 18 13.89 11.17 8.05
N THR A 19 13.77 11.60 6.80
CA THR A 19 13.44 12.99 6.46
C THR A 19 11.93 13.15 6.48
N LYS A 20 11.46 14.32 6.92
CA LYS A 20 10.03 14.67 6.86
C LYS A 20 9.62 14.68 5.37
N VAL A 21 8.65 13.84 5.02
CA VAL A 21 8.12 13.78 3.65
C VAL A 21 7.03 14.83 3.50
N ASP A 22 7.15 15.65 2.47
CA ASP A 22 6.03 16.43 1.94
C ASP A 22 5.29 15.58 0.92
N TRP A 23 3.97 15.47 1.06
CA TRP A 23 3.15 14.59 0.23
C TRP A 23 2.85 15.27 -1.10
N SER A 24 3.77 15.15 -2.04
CA SER A 24 3.57 15.53 -3.44
C SER A 24 3.84 14.34 -4.35
N LEU A 25 2.96 14.14 -5.34
CA LEU A 25 3.13 13.08 -6.34
C LEU A 25 3.71 13.66 -7.64
N PRO A 26 4.63 12.97 -8.31
CA PRO A 26 5.09 13.37 -9.63
C PRO A 26 3.92 13.39 -10.63
N GLN A 27 3.93 14.34 -11.58
CA GLN A 27 2.88 14.44 -12.62
C GLN A 27 2.68 13.13 -13.40
N LYS A 28 3.74 12.36 -13.61
CA LYS A 28 3.66 11.04 -14.25
C LYS A 28 2.76 10.08 -13.47
N THR A 29 2.85 10.08 -12.15
CA THR A 29 2.03 9.22 -11.28
C THR A 29 0.58 9.66 -11.30
N ILE A 30 0.34 10.97 -11.26
CA ILE A 30 -1.02 11.54 -11.36
C ILE A 30 -1.67 11.10 -12.68
N ARG A 31 -0.99 11.31 -13.82
CA ARG A 31 -1.50 10.87 -15.14
C ARG A 31 -1.74 9.36 -15.24
N LEU A 32 -0.95 8.56 -14.53
CA LEU A 32 -1.17 7.11 -14.48
C LEU A 32 -2.50 6.79 -13.78
N VAL A 33 -2.80 7.45 -12.66
CA VAL A 33 -4.05 7.27 -11.93
C VAL A 33 -5.23 7.77 -12.78
N GLU A 34 -5.13 8.94 -13.40
CA GLU A 34 -6.15 9.50 -14.31
C GLU A 34 -6.55 8.51 -15.40
N HIS A 35 -5.57 7.99 -16.16
CA HIS A 35 -5.85 7.03 -17.24
C HIS A 35 -6.37 5.69 -16.73
N TYR A 36 -5.94 5.25 -15.55
CA TYR A 36 -6.43 4.01 -14.97
C TYR A 36 -7.88 4.16 -14.49
N ALA A 37 -8.20 5.29 -13.86
CA ALA A 37 -9.55 5.66 -13.46
C ALA A 37 -10.51 5.70 -14.67
N GLU A 38 -10.09 6.35 -15.76
CA GLU A 38 -10.82 6.34 -17.04
C GLU A 38 -11.07 4.92 -17.56
N TYR A 39 -10.03 4.08 -17.54
CA TYR A 39 -10.12 2.69 -18.00
C TYR A 39 -11.08 1.84 -17.14
N THR A 40 -11.03 1.98 -15.82
CA THR A 40 -11.83 1.17 -14.90
C THR A 40 -13.23 1.72 -14.65
N GLY A 41 -13.47 3.00 -14.97
CA GLY A 41 -14.71 3.72 -14.64
C GLY A 41 -14.84 4.10 -13.16
N TYR A 42 -13.74 4.07 -12.41
CA TYR A 42 -13.69 4.50 -11.01
C TYR A 42 -13.19 5.95 -10.93
N SER A 43 -13.44 6.62 -9.80
CA SER A 43 -12.75 7.87 -9.51
C SER A 43 -11.25 7.63 -9.23
N GLU A 44 -10.43 8.67 -9.43
CA GLU A 44 -8.99 8.61 -9.09
C GLU A 44 -8.75 8.25 -7.62
N GLU A 45 -9.60 8.77 -6.72
CA GLU A 45 -9.53 8.48 -5.28
C GLU A 45 -9.80 7.01 -4.97
N GLU A 46 -10.82 6.42 -5.61
CA GLU A 46 -11.12 5.00 -5.46
C GLU A 46 -9.99 4.13 -6.00
N VAL A 47 -9.42 4.47 -7.16
CA VAL A 47 -8.26 3.76 -7.73
C VAL A 47 -7.10 3.76 -6.75
N VAL A 48 -6.73 4.93 -6.21
CA VAL A 48 -5.62 5.05 -5.27
C VAL A 48 -5.92 4.26 -4.00
N SER A 49 -7.12 4.42 -3.42
CA SER A 49 -7.50 3.75 -2.18
C SER A 49 -7.51 2.23 -2.32
N GLN A 50 -8.18 1.70 -3.35
CA GLN A 50 -8.22 0.26 -3.62
C GLN A 50 -6.83 -0.30 -3.91
N PHE A 51 -6.02 0.41 -4.69
CA PHE A 51 -4.68 -0.07 -5.02
C PHE A 51 -3.76 -0.08 -3.80
N LEU A 52 -3.77 0.97 -2.96
CA LEU A 52 -2.93 1.06 -1.77
C LEU A 52 -3.33 0.06 -0.67
N ASN A 53 -4.60 -0.34 -0.60
CA ASN A 53 -5.02 -1.43 0.30
C ASN A 53 -4.27 -2.75 0.05
N ASN A 54 -3.74 -2.95 -1.16
CA ASN A 54 -2.89 -4.12 -1.45
C ASN A 54 -1.58 -4.14 -0.65
N LEU A 55 -1.13 -3.02 -0.05
CA LEU A 55 0.03 -3.03 0.85
C LEU A 55 -0.22 -3.92 2.08
N LEU A 56 -1.48 -4.13 2.47
CA LEU A 56 -1.86 -5.07 3.52
C LEU A 56 -1.72 -6.54 3.10
N LEU A 57 -1.35 -6.82 1.84
CA LEU A 57 -1.02 -8.18 1.40
C LEU A 57 0.48 -8.50 1.57
N ASP A 58 1.31 -7.52 1.91
CA ASP A 58 2.74 -7.74 2.19
C ASP A 58 2.94 -8.40 3.56
N THR A 59 3.34 -9.67 3.55
CA THR A 59 3.61 -10.44 4.78
C THR A 59 4.76 -9.84 5.59
N ASN A 60 5.78 -9.26 4.95
CA ASN A 60 6.89 -8.63 5.66
C ASN A 60 6.44 -7.35 6.37
N PHE A 61 5.51 -6.60 5.76
CA PHE A 61 4.90 -5.44 6.40
C PHE A 61 4.02 -5.84 7.59
N LYS A 62 3.23 -6.91 7.47
CA LYS A 62 2.46 -7.46 8.59
C LYS A 62 3.34 -7.91 9.76
N GLU A 63 4.42 -8.64 9.47
CA GLU A 63 5.40 -9.01 10.48
C GLU A 63 6.03 -7.79 11.14
N HIS A 64 6.32 -6.73 10.35
CA HIS A 64 6.85 -5.49 10.87
C HIS A 64 5.88 -4.85 11.88
N ILE A 65 4.59 -4.78 11.55
CA ILE A 65 3.54 -4.27 12.45
C ILE A 65 3.48 -5.13 13.71
N LYS A 66 3.47 -6.47 13.57
CA LYS A 66 3.40 -7.42 14.69
C LYS A 66 4.55 -7.26 15.69
N LYS A 67 5.75 -6.91 15.22
CA LYS A 67 6.94 -6.68 16.07
C LYS A 67 6.93 -5.33 16.80
N LYS A 68 6.01 -4.40 16.50
CA LYS A 68 5.92 -3.09 17.18
C LYS A 68 5.27 -3.23 18.55
N ARG A 69 5.93 -2.70 19.59
CA ARG A 69 5.45 -2.70 20.99
C ARG A 69 4.04 -2.07 21.16
N ASN A 70 3.69 -1.07 20.37
CA ASN A 70 2.41 -0.37 20.41
C ASN A 70 1.59 -0.56 19.12
N ASN A 71 1.56 -1.78 18.59
CA ASN A 71 0.86 -2.09 17.33
C ASN A 71 -0.66 -1.86 17.38
N ARG A 72 -1.31 -1.86 18.56
CA ARG A 72 -2.76 -1.64 18.70
C ARG A 72 -3.26 -0.35 18.05
N ARG A 73 -2.47 0.74 18.12
CA ARG A 73 -2.81 2.00 17.46
C ARG A 73 -2.76 1.84 15.94
N ILE A 74 -1.73 1.19 15.43
CA ILE A 74 -1.55 0.92 13.99
C ILE A 74 -2.71 0.06 13.48
N LEU A 75 -3.08 -0.98 14.22
CA LEU A 75 -4.22 -1.83 13.89
C LEU A 75 -5.53 -1.04 13.81
N LYS A 76 -5.78 -0.15 14.78
CA LYS A 76 -6.96 0.73 14.74
C LYS A 76 -6.94 1.69 13.55
N ASP A 77 -5.80 2.33 13.29
CA ASP A 77 -5.64 3.29 12.20
C ASP A 77 -5.81 2.63 10.81
N LEU A 78 -5.55 1.32 10.72
CA LEU A 78 -5.69 0.51 9.49
C LEU A 78 -6.96 -0.35 9.46
N GLU A 79 -7.84 -0.24 10.47
CA GLU A 79 -9.06 -1.05 10.58
C GLU A 79 -8.80 -2.58 10.58
N LEU A 80 -7.73 -3.01 11.26
CA LEU A 80 -7.29 -4.41 11.38
C LEU A 80 -7.40 -4.95 12.81
N ASN A 81 -7.41 -6.28 12.91
CA ASN A 81 -7.37 -7.06 14.14
C ASN A 81 -6.04 -7.81 14.26
N GLU A 82 -5.80 -8.42 15.42
CA GLU A 82 -4.62 -9.31 15.60
C GLU A 82 -4.65 -10.53 14.67
N ASN A 83 -5.83 -11.01 14.29
CA ASN A 83 -6.01 -12.14 13.36
C ASN A 83 -5.65 -11.80 11.90
N ASP A 84 -5.56 -10.52 11.56
CA ASP A 84 -5.24 -10.08 10.20
C ASP A 84 -3.73 -9.97 9.94
N LEU A 85 -2.90 -10.08 10.99
CA LEU A 85 -1.43 -10.00 10.95
C LEU A 85 -0.73 -11.35 10.74
#